data_AF-A0A0B6ZYC9-F1
#
_entry.id   AF-A0A0B6ZYC9-F1
#
_cell.length_a   1.000
_cell.length_b   1.000
_cell.length_c   1.000
_cell.angle_alpha   90.00
_cell.angle_beta   90.00
_cell.angle_gamma   90.00
#
_symmetry.space_group_name_H-M   'P 1'
#
loop_
_entity.id
_entity.type
_entity.pdbx_description
1 polymer ?
#
loop_
_entity_poly.entity_id
_entity_poly.type
_entity_poly.pdbx_seq_one_letter_code
_entity_poly.pdbx_strand_id
1 'polypeptide(L)'
;LRNQNLYRGLHKMALPTMTGYWSSRKNVYEQAIARHRQQEHDFRRQWSDTANYFKNSDVWATKQNAWSSNQACQDSMDAYNVGVEKEEKAANLRRRREKLASLLSRDNITFEAELTGKSRPSFQKLEEMRSKVDGLKTAREEARQKLAEEKLYQHWQQSNPDLRKVESEVLQDHVVASWSDQLEEKKERLESARQEKLVFEKQLEEDRLNEIKMNELKEAERVQEKKSFKEVLQQQMMEFKKREAEAQEFRRQQEDLLKHKWELDQIEEEQDFKEKERQKKDLGRALLRQHKAQMMRKSQVIQIELENDKKLLESLIAKENEHVALQSARQEKARADAHWMKQVIEDQLRLEKSREAELDMLYQDEAARVWHKRQAEWEKEREARQRLMAEVLLSRQEQVTARLRDLERQQEESLQHREELVKEMELVQQMTQREDDENRRNKMTTKTDLEKQIQTRQEQEKHLKEQLNLKLEVDKEEEEDYEDLLRQETERLRLRGYTPRQHGRRQAWN
;
A
#
# COMPACT_ATOMS: atom_id res chain seq x y z
N LEU A 1 94.70 -61.37 -51.06
CA LEU A 1 95.28 -61.71 -49.73
C LEU A 1 95.56 -63.24 -49.70
N ARG A 2 96.35 -63.76 -48.73
CA ARG A 2 97.05 -65.10 -48.66
C ARG A 2 96.11 -66.36 -48.62
N ASN A 3 96.47 -67.67 -48.75
CA ASN A 3 97.74 -68.49 -48.71
C ASN A 3 97.65 -69.89 -49.47
N GLN A 4 98.67 -70.80 -49.44
CA GLN A 4 98.77 -72.13 -50.16
C GLN A 4 99.45 -73.31 -49.36
N ASN A 5 99.44 -74.62 -49.80
CA ASN A 5 100.22 -75.84 -49.28
C ASN A 5 100.23 -77.15 -50.24
N LEU A 6 101.12 -78.23 -50.12
CA LEU A 6 101.72 -79.14 -51.24
C LEU A 6 102.30 -80.68 -51.01
N TYR A 7 102.76 -81.50 -52.07
CA TYR A 7 103.79 -82.71 -52.28
C TYR A 7 103.44 -84.31 -52.40
N ARG A 8 104.20 -85.47 -52.80
CA ARG A 8 105.23 -86.05 -53.86
C ARG A 8 105.58 -87.69 -53.85
N GLY A 9 106.33 -88.44 -54.79
CA GLY A 9 106.71 -89.99 -54.81
C GLY A 9 107.69 -90.76 -55.90
N LEU A 10 108.07 -92.13 -55.90
CA LEU A 10 109.11 -92.97 -56.77
C LEU A 10 109.14 -94.64 -56.91
N HIS A 11 109.99 -95.39 -57.77
CA HIS A 11 110.04 -96.93 -58.18
C HIS A 11 111.40 -97.76 -58.64
N LYS A 12 111.50 -99.16 -58.96
CA LYS A 12 112.70 -100.05 -59.53
C LYS A 12 112.59 -101.65 -59.95
N MET A 13 113.58 -102.44 -60.61
CA MET A 13 113.58 -103.95 -61.15
C MET A 13 114.95 -104.83 -61.49
N ALA A 14 115.00 -106.20 -61.89
CA ALA A 14 116.21 -107.16 -62.28
C ALA A 14 116.04 -108.66 -62.99
N LEU A 15 117.05 -109.49 -63.55
CA LEU A 15 116.98 -110.84 -64.41
C LEU A 15 118.13 -112.09 -64.42
N PRO A 16 118.50 -113.06 -65.44
CA PRO A 16 118.89 -114.60 -65.33
C PRO A 16 119.97 -115.46 -66.29
N THR A 17 120.10 -116.88 -66.32
CA THR A 17 120.55 -117.98 -67.41
C THR A 17 121.75 -119.13 -67.37
N MET A 18 121.78 -120.27 -68.23
CA MET A 18 122.89 -121.26 -68.83
C MET A 18 123.07 -122.90 -68.73
N THR A 19 123.88 -123.70 -69.59
CA THR A 19 124.11 -125.27 -69.74
C THR A 19 125.48 -125.94 -70.32
N GLY A 20 125.74 -127.31 -70.40
CA GLY A 20 126.97 -128.03 -71.03
C GLY A 20 127.22 -129.62 -71.02
N TYR A 21 128.30 -130.23 -71.64
CA TYR A 21 128.61 -131.74 -71.85
C TYR A 21 130.15 -132.18 -71.98
N TRP A 22 130.68 -133.27 -71.35
CA TRP A 22 131.76 -134.27 -71.79
C TRP A 22 132.49 -135.12 -70.68
N SER A 23 133.21 -136.20 -71.12
CA SER A 23 134.25 -137.04 -70.43
C SER A 23 133.84 -138.31 -69.64
N SER A 24 134.72 -139.35 -69.58
CA SER A 24 134.30 -140.75 -69.27
C SER A 24 135.10 -141.60 -68.26
N ARG A 25 136.26 -141.16 -67.72
CA ARG A 25 137.09 -142.01 -66.81
C ARG A 25 137.50 -141.42 -65.45
N LYS A 26 137.15 -140.16 -65.14
CA LYS A 26 137.39 -139.57 -63.79
C LYS A 26 136.38 -140.01 -62.72
N ASN A 27 135.42 -140.85 -63.12
CA ASN A 27 134.18 -141.15 -62.42
C ASN A 27 134.28 -141.68 -60.98
N VAL A 28 135.34 -142.37 -60.55
CA VAL A 28 135.28 -143.18 -59.30
C VAL A 28 135.22 -142.32 -58.03
N TYR A 29 136.07 -141.29 -57.93
CA TYR A 29 136.05 -140.38 -56.77
C TYR A 29 134.86 -139.42 -56.80
N GLU A 30 134.42 -139.01 -57.99
CA GLU A 30 133.17 -138.27 -58.15
C GLU A 30 131.95 -139.12 -57.80
N GLN A 31 131.94 -140.43 -58.11
CA GLN A 31 130.88 -141.36 -57.69
C GLN A 31 130.81 -141.53 -56.16
N ALA A 32 131.94 -141.50 -55.44
CA ALA A 32 131.93 -141.53 -53.98
C ALA A 32 131.24 -140.27 -53.39
N ILE A 33 131.62 -139.08 -53.88
CA ILE A 33 131.03 -137.80 -53.47
C ILE A 33 129.57 -137.68 -53.93
N ALA A 34 129.25 -138.14 -55.14
CA ALA A 34 127.90 -138.13 -55.68
C ALA A 34 126.97 -139.07 -54.90
N ARG A 35 127.41 -140.28 -54.53
CA ARG A 35 126.63 -141.20 -53.68
C ARG A 35 126.32 -140.59 -52.32
N HIS A 36 127.27 -139.92 -51.67
CA HIS A 36 127.01 -139.22 -50.40
C HIS A 36 126.02 -138.06 -50.58
N ARG A 37 126.13 -137.28 -51.65
CA ARG A 37 125.16 -136.22 -51.99
C ARG A 37 123.77 -136.76 -52.34
N GLN A 38 123.70 -137.92 -52.99
CA GLN A 38 122.44 -138.59 -53.32
C GLN A 38 121.78 -139.14 -52.05
N GLN A 39 122.53 -139.78 -51.16
CA GLN A 39 121.99 -140.19 -49.85
C GLN A 39 121.48 -138.99 -49.02
N GLU A 40 122.20 -137.86 -48.98
CA GLU A 40 121.69 -136.64 -48.33
C GLU A 40 120.44 -136.07 -49.02
N HIS A 41 120.43 -136.01 -50.36
CA HIS A 41 119.32 -135.48 -51.14
C HIS A 41 118.06 -136.33 -50.97
N ASP A 42 118.20 -137.66 -51.03
CA ASP A 42 117.08 -138.60 -50.96
C ASP A 42 116.54 -138.69 -49.53
N PHE A 43 117.39 -138.62 -48.51
CA PHE A 43 116.96 -138.47 -47.12
C PHE A 43 116.19 -137.15 -46.90
N ARG A 44 116.69 -136.03 -47.45
CA ARG A 44 115.98 -134.73 -47.39
C ARG A 44 114.65 -134.74 -48.15
N ARG A 45 114.57 -135.41 -49.31
CA ARG A 45 113.30 -135.60 -50.05
C ARG A 45 112.30 -136.43 -49.27
N GLN A 46 112.71 -137.58 -48.73
CA GLN A 46 111.81 -138.43 -47.94
C GLN A 46 111.26 -137.68 -46.72
N TRP A 47 112.07 -136.84 -46.07
CA TRP A 47 111.62 -135.95 -45.01
C TRP A 47 110.73 -134.79 -45.48
N SER A 48 110.99 -134.16 -46.64
CA SER A 48 110.09 -133.12 -47.17
C SER A 48 108.73 -133.69 -47.58
N ASP A 49 108.73 -134.85 -48.21
CA ASP A 49 107.55 -135.44 -48.82
C ASP A 49 106.63 -136.04 -47.75
N THR A 50 107.20 -136.66 -46.70
CA THR A 50 106.44 -137.07 -45.51
C THR A 50 105.91 -135.87 -44.71
N ALA A 51 106.72 -134.83 -44.48
CA ALA A 51 106.27 -133.63 -43.77
C ALA A 51 105.16 -132.87 -44.53
N ASN A 52 105.19 -132.87 -45.86
CA ASN A 52 104.13 -132.31 -46.69
C ASN A 52 102.87 -133.18 -46.72
N TYR A 53 103.02 -134.52 -46.71
CA TYR A 53 101.89 -135.45 -46.62
C TYR A 53 101.08 -135.23 -45.34
N PHE A 54 101.74 -135.18 -44.17
CA PHE A 54 101.05 -134.94 -42.91
C PHE A 54 100.38 -133.56 -42.85
N LYS A 55 101.06 -132.48 -43.26
CA LYS A 55 100.46 -131.14 -43.34
C LYS A 55 99.21 -131.08 -44.22
N ASN A 56 99.24 -131.73 -45.38
CA ASN A 56 98.09 -131.76 -46.29
C ASN A 56 96.95 -132.61 -45.71
N SER A 57 97.28 -133.70 -45.00
CA SER A 57 96.30 -134.50 -44.25
C SER A 57 95.64 -133.69 -43.13
N ASP A 58 96.41 -132.93 -42.33
CA ASP A 58 95.90 -132.08 -41.26
C ASP A 58 94.97 -130.97 -41.78
N VAL A 59 95.33 -130.31 -42.88
CA VAL A 59 94.48 -129.29 -43.53
C VAL A 59 93.19 -129.91 -44.08
N TRP A 60 93.26 -131.11 -44.65
CA TRP A 60 92.06 -131.80 -45.15
C TRP A 60 91.17 -132.25 -43.98
N ALA A 61 91.72 -132.89 -42.95
CA ALA A 61 91.00 -133.34 -41.77
C ALA A 61 90.33 -132.18 -40.99
N THR A 62 91.03 -131.05 -40.82
CA THR A 62 90.45 -129.87 -40.15
C THR A 62 89.32 -129.22 -40.95
N LYS A 63 89.37 -129.22 -42.29
CA LYS A 63 88.26 -128.74 -43.14
C LYS A 63 87.11 -129.74 -43.24
N GLN A 64 87.41 -131.04 -43.34
CA GLN A 64 86.43 -132.12 -43.27
C GLN A 64 85.60 -132.00 -41.98
N ASN A 65 86.27 -131.89 -40.82
CA ASN A 65 85.61 -131.74 -39.52
C ASN A 65 84.82 -130.43 -39.38
N ALA A 66 85.29 -129.32 -39.98
CA ALA A 66 84.55 -128.06 -39.97
C ALA A 66 83.24 -128.17 -40.77
N TRP A 67 83.29 -128.76 -41.97
CA TRP A 67 82.12 -128.90 -42.85
C TRP A 67 81.15 -130.01 -42.40
N SER A 68 81.63 -131.05 -41.71
CA SER A 68 80.77 -132.07 -41.09
C SER A 68 80.29 -131.70 -39.68
N SER A 69 80.60 -130.50 -39.18
CA SER A 69 80.16 -130.06 -37.86
C SER A 69 78.69 -129.63 -37.87
N ASN A 70 77.95 -129.98 -36.82
CA ASN A 70 76.55 -129.57 -36.66
C ASN A 70 76.38 -128.04 -36.63
N GLN A 71 77.41 -127.34 -36.13
CA GLN A 71 77.46 -125.88 -36.03
C GLN A 71 77.31 -125.20 -37.40
N ALA A 72 78.06 -125.66 -38.41
CA ALA A 72 78.02 -125.09 -39.76
C ALA A 72 76.64 -125.24 -40.44
N CYS A 73 75.84 -126.23 -40.05
CA CYS A 73 74.46 -126.41 -40.51
C CYS A 73 73.51 -125.38 -39.87
N GLN A 74 73.67 -125.12 -38.57
CA GLN A 74 72.88 -124.12 -37.83
C GLN A 74 73.19 -122.70 -38.30
N ASP A 75 74.47 -122.34 -38.41
CA ASP A 75 74.92 -121.01 -38.87
C ASP A 75 74.34 -120.67 -40.27
N SER A 76 74.18 -121.67 -41.14
CA SER A 76 73.58 -121.52 -42.48
C SER A 76 72.07 -121.27 -42.45
N MET A 77 71.35 -121.92 -41.52
CA MET A 77 69.90 -121.73 -41.36
C MET A 77 69.55 -120.39 -40.69
N ASP A 78 70.31 -119.98 -39.67
CA ASP A 78 70.11 -118.68 -39.03
C ASP A 78 70.42 -117.52 -39.99
N ALA A 79 71.45 -117.66 -40.84
CA ALA A 79 71.73 -116.71 -41.91
C ALA A 79 70.57 -116.58 -42.92
N TYR A 80 69.90 -117.68 -43.26
CA TYR A 80 68.71 -117.68 -44.13
C TYR A 80 67.51 -117.00 -43.48
N ASN A 81 67.18 -117.36 -42.23
CA ASN A 81 66.06 -116.77 -41.48
C ASN A 81 66.23 -115.26 -41.28
N VAL A 82 67.44 -114.81 -40.94
CA VAL A 82 67.81 -113.38 -40.84
C VAL A 82 67.77 -112.66 -42.21
N GLY A 83 67.87 -113.40 -43.32
CA GLY A 83 67.60 -112.89 -44.66
C GLY A 83 66.12 -112.58 -44.89
N VAL A 84 65.24 -113.57 -44.65
CA VAL A 84 63.79 -113.45 -44.86
C VAL A 84 63.19 -112.28 -44.07
N GLU A 85 63.53 -112.13 -42.78
CA GLU A 85 63.05 -110.99 -41.98
C GLU A 85 63.44 -109.62 -42.57
N LYS A 86 64.64 -109.50 -43.17
CA LYS A 86 65.10 -108.25 -43.78
C LYS A 86 64.31 -107.93 -45.03
N GLU A 87 63.93 -108.95 -45.82
CA GLU A 87 63.10 -108.76 -47.01
C GLU A 87 61.67 -108.34 -46.65
N GLU A 88 61.06 -108.93 -45.62
CA GLU A 88 59.73 -108.49 -45.13
C GLU A 88 59.76 -107.05 -44.60
N LYS A 89 60.80 -106.70 -43.81
CA LYS A 89 61.00 -105.35 -43.29
C LYS A 89 61.24 -104.35 -44.44
N ALA A 90 61.96 -104.74 -45.48
CA ALA A 90 62.15 -103.93 -46.70
C ALA A 90 60.85 -103.80 -47.53
N ALA A 91 60.05 -104.85 -47.67
CA ALA A 91 58.78 -104.82 -48.38
C ALA A 91 57.76 -103.90 -47.70
N ASN A 92 57.67 -103.95 -46.36
CA ASN A 92 56.83 -103.04 -45.60
C ASN A 92 57.34 -101.58 -45.63
N LEU A 93 58.67 -101.36 -45.74
CA LEU A 93 59.22 -100.04 -46.00
C LEU A 93 58.89 -99.52 -47.41
N ARG A 94 58.91 -100.38 -48.45
CA ARG A 94 58.47 -100.04 -49.82
C ARG A 94 57.01 -99.62 -49.84
N ARG A 95 56.10 -100.44 -49.29
CA ARG A 95 54.67 -100.12 -49.15
C ARG A 95 54.41 -98.77 -48.45
N ARG A 96 55.18 -98.46 -47.39
CA ARG A 96 55.09 -97.15 -46.70
C ARG A 96 55.61 -95.99 -47.56
N ARG A 97 56.68 -96.19 -48.34
CA ARG A 97 57.22 -95.19 -49.29
C ARG A 97 56.28 -94.95 -50.46
N GLU A 98 55.68 -95.99 -51.02
CA GLU A 98 54.67 -95.90 -52.09
C GLU A 98 53.43 -95.14 -51.63
N LYS A 99 52.93 -95.43 -50.42
CA LYS A 99 51.79 -94.70 -49.83
C LYS A 99 52.13 -93.24 -49.45
N LEU A 100 53.39 -92.95 -49.11
CA LEU A 100 53.85 -91.57 -48.92
C LEU A 100 53.97 -90.84 -50.27
N ALA A 101 54.50 -91.50 -51.29
CA ALA A 101 54.65 -90.94 -52.64
C ALA A 101 53.30 -90.63 -53.30
N SER A 102 52.28 -91.48 -53.13
CA SER A 102 50.94 -91.20 -53.67
C SER A 102 50.21 -90.06 -52.95
N LEU A 103 50.46 -89.85 -51.65
CA LEU A 103 50.03 -88.65 -50.93
C LEU A 103 50.78 -87.41 -51.44
N LEU A 104 52.12 -87.42 -51.45
CA LEU A 104 52.93 -86.29 -51.92
C LEU A 104 52.64 -85.90 -53.37
N SER A 105 52.40 -86.86 -54.27
CA SER A 105 51.98 -86.57 -55.65
C SER A 105 50.59 -85.95 -55.71
N ARG A 106 49.65 -86.38 -54.85
CA ARG A 106 48.32 -85.77 -54.77
C ARG A 106 48.40 -84.34 -54.24
N ASP A 107 49.19 -84.12 -53.19
CA ASP A 107 49.39 -82.81 -52.58
C ASP A 107 50.07 -81.85 -53.57
N ASN A 108 51.12 -82.32 -54.28
CA ASN A 108 51.76 -81.58 -55.36
C ASN A 108 50.77 -81.20 -56.48
N ILE A 109 49.93 -82.13 -56.94
CA ILE A 109 48.91 -81.83 -57.96
C ILE A 109 47.92 -80.76 -57.46
N THR A 110 47.51 -80.79 -56.19
CA THR A 110 46.67 -79.72 -55.63
C THR A 110 47.41 -78.38 -55.51
N PHE A 111 48.68 -78.37 -55.15
CA PHE A 111 49.47 -77.14 -55.09
C PHE A 111 49.78 -76.58 -56.49
N GLU A 112 50.04 -77.41 -57.50
CA GLU A 112 50.19 -76.98 -58.90
C GLU A 112 48.88 -76.41 -59.45
N ALA A 113 47.73 -77.03 -59.14
CA ALA A 113 46.40 -76.50 -59.49
C ALA A 113 46.13 -75.14 -58.80
N GLU A 114 46.50 -74.99 -57.53
CA GLU A 114 46.38 -73.71 -56.83
C GLU A 114 47.35 -72.64 -57.37
N LEU A 115 48.59 -72.99 -57.71
CA LEU A 115 49.59 -72.05 -58.24
C LEU A 115 49.23 -71.59 -59.65
N THR A 116 48.79 -72.50 -60.52
CA THR A 116 48.28 -72.16 -61.86
C THR A 116 47.01 -71.33 -61.79
N GLY A 117 46.06 -71.68 -60.90
CA GLY A 117 44.84 -70.89 -60.66
C GLY A 117 45.07 -69.50 -60.06
N LYS A 118 46.14 -69.29 -59.28
CA LYS A 118 46.52 -67.99 -58.73
C LYS A 118 47.30 -67.11 -59.74
N SER A 119 47.89 -67.71 -60.77
CA SER A 119 48.63 -67.02 -61.83
C SER A 119 47.71 -66.38 -62.88
N ARG A 120 47.03 -65.27 -62.51
CA ARG A 120 46.31 -64.45 -63.50
C ARG A 120 47.28 -63.98 -64.61
N PRO A 121 46.89 -64.06 -65.90
CA PRO A 121 47.67 -63.48 -66.99
C PRO A 121 48.00 -62.00 -66.72
N SER A 122 49.28 -61.63 -66.85
CA SER A 122 49.75 -60.25 -66.61
C SER A 122 48.99 -59.20 -67.45
N PHE A 123 48.57 -59.60 -68.66
CA PHE A 123 47.71 -58.80 -69.54
C PHE A 123 46.37 -58.43 -68.88
N GLN A 124 45.62 -59.40 -68.35
CA GLN A 124 44.31 -59.14 -67.72
C GLN A 124 44.43 -58.21 -66.51
N LYS A 125 45.49 -58.33 -65.71
CA LYS A 125 45.73 -57.43 -64.57
C LYS A 125 46.06 -56.00 -65.02
N LEU A 126 46.76 -55.84 -66.14
CA LEU A 126 47.01 -54.52 -66.75
C LEU A 126 45.76 -53.93 -67.43
N GLU A 127 44.89 -54.77 -67.97
CA GLU A 127 43.64 -54.37 -68.63
C GLU A 127 42.56 -53.98 -67.60
N GLU A 128 42.45 -54.72 -66.48
CA GLU A 128 41.71 -54.31 -65.28
C GLU A 128 42.22 -52.97 -64.71
N MET A 129 43.55 -52.77 -64.69
CA MET A 129 44.14 -51.53 -64.19
C MET A 129 43.89 -50.36 -65.16
N ARG A 130 44.03 -50.59 -66.47
CA ARG A 130 43.72 -49.62 -67.53
C ARG A 130 42.26 -49.20 -67.47
N SER A 131 41.31 -50.14 -67.47
CA SER A 131 39.88 -49.84 -67.38
C SER A 131 39.49 -49.10 -66.09
N LYS A 132 40.10 -49.44 -64.94
CA LYS A 132 39.92 -48.68 -63.69
C LYS A 132 40.50 -47.27 -63.77
N VAL A 133 41.69 -47.09 -64.35
CA VAL A 133 42.33 -45.78 -64.54
C VAL A 133 41.56 -44.93 -65.55
N ASP A 134 41.09 -45.51 -66.64
CA ASP A 134 40.34 -44.81 -67.68
C ASP A 134 38.92 -44.48 -67.21
N GLY A 135 38.26 -45.34 -66.42
CA GLY A 135 37.00 -45.02 -65.73
C GLY A 135 37.15 -43.92 -64.65
N LEU A 136 38.29 -43.86 -63.96
CA LEU A 136 38.61 -42.73 -63.06
C LEU A 136 38.91 -41.44 -63.83
N LYS A 137 39.43 -41.52 -65.07
CA LYS A 137 39.55 -40.36 -65.96
C LYS A 137 38.19 -39.89 -66.45
N THR A 138 37.31 -40.77 -66.95
CA THR A 138 35.98 -40.36 -67.42
C THR A 138 35.17 -39.77 -66.27
N ALA A 139 35.10 -40.41 -65.10
CA ALA A 139 34.39 -39.85 -63.95
C ALA A 139 34.94 -38.48 -63.50
N ARG A 140 36.26 -38.26 -63.59
CA ARG A 140 36.88 -36.96 -63.29
C ARG A 140 36.61 -35.91 -64.37
N GLU A 141 36.54 -36.31 -65.63
CA GLU A 141 36.23 -35.42 -66.75
C GLU A 141 34.74 -35.07 -66.80
N GLU A 142 33.84 -36.03 -66.54
CA GLU A 142 32.40 -35.83 -66.34
C GLU A 142 32.13 -34.88 -65.16
N ALA A 143 32.84 -35.02 -64.05
CA ALA A 143 32.75 -34.10 -62.91
C ALA A 143 33.27 -32.69 -63.27
N ARG A 144 34.32 -32.59 -64.09
CA ARG A 144 34.79 -31.30 -64.64
C ARG A 144 33.77 -30.70 -65.60
N GLN A 145 33.17 -31.51 -66.48
CA GLN A 145 32.16 -31.10 -67.45
C GLN A 145 30.92 -30.56 -66.74
N LYS A 146 30.35 -31.29 -65.78
CA LYS A 146 29.21 -30.82 -64.97
C LYS A 146 29.53 -29.53 -64.21
N LEU A 147 30.71 -29.41 -63.60
CA LEU A 147 31.11 -28.16 -62.93
C LEU A 147 31.32 -27.01 -63.93
N ALA A 148 31.81 -27.29 -65.14
CA ALA A 148 31.92 -26.30 -66.20
C ALA A 148 30.54 -25.90 -66.75
N GLU A 149 29.60 -26.84 -66.91
CA GLU A 149 28.20 -26.61 -67.29
C GLU A 149 27.47 -25.78 -66.24
N GLU A 150 27.59 -26.10 -64.95
CA GLU A 150 27.06 -25.30 -63.83
C GLU A 150 27.64 -23.88 -63.83
N LYS A 151 28.94 -23.72 -64.09
CA LYS A 151 29.59 -22.40 -64.13
C LYS A 151 29.25 -21.60 -65.38
N LEU A 152 29.10 -22.27 -66.53
CA LEU A 152 28.59 -21.66 -67.76
C LEU A 152 27.12 -21.25 -67.60
N TYR A 153 26.30 -22.05 -66.90
CA TYR A 153 24.91 -21.74 -66.60
C TYR A 153 24.77 -20.56 -65.61
N GLN A 154 25.56 -20.55 -64.53
CA GLN A 154 25.61 -19.41 -63.60
C GLN A 154 26.11 -18.13 -64.29
N HIS A 155 27.15 -18.23 -65.11
CA HIS A 155 27.67 -17.10 -65.89
C HIS A 155 26.64 -16.63 -66.94
N TRP A 156 25.92 -17.54 -67.59
CA TRP A 156 24.82 -17.22 -68.50
C TRP A 156 23.68 -16.52 -67.77
N GLN A 157 23.22 -17.05 -66.63
CA GLN A 157 22.17 -16.44 -65.80
C GLN A 157 22.52 -14.99 -65.44
N GLN A 158 23.74 -14.76 -64.92
CA GLN A 158 24.22 -13.45 -64.51
C GLN A 158 24.51 -12.50 -65.69
N SER A 159 24.91 -13.04 -66.85
CA SER A 159 25.24 -12.23 -68.05
C SER A 159 24.02 -11.93 -68.92
N ASN A 160 22.98 -12.77 -68.88
CA ASN A 160 21.79 -12.62 -69.72
C ASN A 160 21.08 -11.30 -69.36
N PRO A 161 20.85 -10.39 -70.33
CA PRO A 161 20.19 -9.11 -70.06
C PRO A 161 18.70 -9.28 -69.73
N ASP A 162 18.04 -10.35 -70.19
CA ASP A 162 16.61 -10.55 -70.01
C ASP A 162 16.29 -11.16 -68.64
N LEU A 163 17.12 -12.08 -68.13
CA LEU A 163 17.00 -12.56 -66.76
C LEU A 163 17.24 -11.45 -65.73
N ARG A 164 18.18 -10.54 -66.00
CA ARG A 164 18.41 -9.35 -65.15
C ARG A 164 17.27 -8.33 -65.19
N LYS A 165 16.47 -8.28 -66.25
CA LYS A 165 15.20 -7.51 -66.24
C LYS A 165 14.20 -8.17 -65.30
N VAL A 166 13.96 -9.48 -65.45
CA VAL A 166 13.02 -10.22 -64.60
C VAL A 166 13.42 -10.17 -63.12
N GLU A 167 14.71 -10.29 -62.79
CA GLU A 167 15.21 -10.09 -61.42
C GLU A 167 14.95 -8.67 -60.90
N SER A 168 15.06 -7.64 -61.75
CA SER A 168 14.71 -6.25 -61.41
C SER A 168 13.21 -6.00 -61.31
N GLU A 169 12.40 -6.68 -62.12
CA GLU A 169 10.92 -6.59 -62.11
C GLU A 169 10.38 -7.24 -60.83
N VAL A 170 10.82 -8.45 -60.49
CA VAL A 170 10.48 -9.14 -59.22
C VAL A 170 10.93 -8.34 -58.00
N LEU A 171 12.10 -7.67 -58.07
CA LEU A 171 12.55 -6.77 -57.00
C LEU A 171 11.67 -5.51 -56.89
N GLN A 172 11.24 -4.93 -58.02
CA GLN A 172 10.32 -3.79 -58.03
C GLN A 172 8.94 -4.19 -57.46
N ASP A 173 8.38 -5.32 -57.88
CA ASP A 173 7.12 -5.86 -57.35
C ASP A 173 7.20 -6.11 -55.83
N HIS A 174 8.32 -6.67 -55.34
CA HIS A 174 8.54 -6.86 -53.91
C HIS A 174 8.63 -5.54 -53.14
N VAL A 175 9.32 -4.53 -53.68
CA VAL A 175 9.38 -3.19 -53.07
C VAL A 175 8.00 -2.53 -53.07
N VAL A 176 7.26 -2.60 -54.17
CA VAL A 176 5.89 -2.06 -54.30
C VAL A 176 4.95 -2.73 -53.30
N ALA A 177 5.01 -4.06 -53.13
CA ALA A 177 4.26 -4.78 -52.11
C ALA A 177 4.64 -4.29 -50.69
N SER A 178 5.93 -4.19 -50.37
CA SER A 178 6.37 -3.67 -49.06
C SER A 178 5.92 -2.22 -48.81
N TRP A 179 5.72 -1.43 -49.87
CA TRP A 179 5.21 -0.07 -49.79
C TRP A 179 3.68 -0.02 -49.62
N SER A 180 2.91 -0.95 -50.22
CA SER A 180 1.48 -1.08 -49.89
C SER A 180 1.30 -1.49 -48.43
N ASP A 181 2.07 -2.47 -47.95
CA ASP A 181 2.02 -2.93 -46.55
C ASP A 181 2.33 -1.78 -45.58
N GLN A 182 3.38 -1.00 -45.84
CA GLN A 182 3.73 0.20 -45.05
C GLN A 182 2.67 1.30 -45.14
N LEU A 183 1.99 1.46 -46.28
CA LEU A 183 0.89 2.41 -46.44
C LEU A 183 -0.36 1.96 -45.69
N GLU A 184 -0.58 0.66 -45.54
CA GLU A 184 -1.70 0.10 -44.78
C GLU A 184 -1.42 0.14 -43.27
N GLU A 185 -0.25 -0.30 -42.80
CA GLU A 185 0.20 -0.13 -41.41
C GLU A 185 0.13 1.35 -40.98
N LYS A 186 0.48 2.29 -41.87
CA LYS A 186 0.38 3.73 -41.62
C LYS A 186 -1.05 4.24 -41.54
N LYS A 187 -2.00 3.69 -42.33
CA LYS A 187 -3.43 4.02 -42.20
C LYS A 187 -3.97 3.49 -40.87
N GLU A 188 -3.72 2.22 -40.55
CA GLU A 188 -4.17 1.58 -39.31
C GLU A 188 -3.66 2.33 -38.07
N ARG A 189 -2.36 2.69 -38.03
CA ARG A 189 -1.81 3.54 -36.96
C ARG A 189 -2.48 4.91 -36.86
N LEU A 190 -2.81 5.55 -37.97
CA LEU A 190 -3.52 6.84 -37.99
C LEU A 190 -4.98 6.70 -37.56
N GLU A 191 -5.61 5.56 -37.80
CA GLU A 191 -6.98 5.27 -37.37
C GLU A 191 -7.03 4.88 -35.88
N SER A 192 -6.10 4.06 -35.39
CA SER A 192 -5.90 3.81 -33.95
C SER A 192 -5.67 5.12 -33.20
N ALA A 193 -4.72 5.94 -33.65
CA ALA A 193 -4.42 7.23 -33.03
C ALA A 193 -5.57 8.26 -33.13
N ARG A 194 -6.53 8.08 -34.05
CA ARG A 194 -7.79 8.85 -34.08
C ARG A 194 -8.80 8.31 -33.07
N GLN A 195 -8.94 6.99 -32.96
CA GLN A 195 -9.83 6.34 -31.98
C GLN A 195 -9.37 6.62 -30.54
N GLU A 196 -8.07 6.51 -30.27
CA GLU A 196 -7.44 6.86 -28.98
C GLU A 196 -7.70 8.33 -28.62
N LYS A 197 -7.53 9.26 -29.56
CA LYS A 197 -7.89 10.68 -29.35
C LYS A 197 -9.37 10.87 -29.03
N LEU A 198 -10.27 10.25 -29.79
CA LEU A 198 -11.71 10.32 -29.54
C LEU A 198 -12.14 9.68 -28.21
N VAL A 199 -11.36 8.75 -27.66
CA VAL A 199 -11.57 8.20 -26.30
C VAL A 199 -11.03 9.16 -25.24
N PHE A 200 -9.83 9.71 -25.44
CA PHE A 200 -9.20 10.67 -24.53
C PHE A 200 -9.99 11.99 -24.44
N GLU A 201 -10.48 12.51 -25.58
CA GLU A 201 -11.35 13.69 -25.65
C GLU A 201 -12.64 13.48 -24.87
N LYS A 202 -13.28 12.30 -24.99
CA LYS A 202 -14.48 11.95 -24.19
C LYS A 202 -14.18 11.84 -22.71
N GLN A 203 -13.08 11.19 -22.32
CA GLN A 203 -12.67 11.10 -20.92
C GLN A 203 -12.47 12.50 -20.31
N LEU A 204 -11.83 13.41 -21.05
CA LEU A 204 -11.58 14.78 -20.61
C LEU A 204 -12.87 15.62 -20.58
N GLU A 205 -13.85 15.37 -21.47
CA GLU A 205 -15.19 15.95 -21.35
C GLU A 205 -16.00 15.38 -20.17
N GLU A 206 -15.92 14.06 -19.92
CA GLU A 206 -16.56 13.40 -18.79
C GLU A 206 -16.01 13.94 -17.46
N ASP A 207 -14.69 14.04 -17.33
CA ASP A 207 -14.02 14.64 -16.16
C ASP A 207 -14.44 16.11 -15.98
N ARG A 208 -14.42 16.93 -17.03
CA ARG A 208 -14.88 18.33 -16.97
C ARG A 208 -16.35 18.44 -16.54
N LEU A 209 -17.22 17.57 -17.03
CA LEU A 209 -18.62 17.52 -16.63
C LEU A 209 -18.79 17.02 -15.19
N ASN A 210 -17.90 16.15 -14.71
CA ASN A 210 -17.91 15.69 -13.33
C ASN A 210 -17.39 16.78 -12.36
N GLU A 211 -16.35 17.52 -12.73
CA GLU A 211 -15.91 18.72 -11.99
C GLU A 211 -17.03 19.77 -11.87
N ILE A 212 -17.74 20.05 -12.97
CA ILE A 212 -18.89 20.99 -12.98
C ILE A 212 -19.98 20.49 -12.02
N LYS A 213 -20.44 19.23 -12.13
CA LYS A 213 -21.44 18.66 -11.22
C LYS A 213 -20.99 18.70 -9.75
N MET A 214 -19.72 18.40 -9.48
CA MET A 214 -19.17 18.42 -8.11
C MET A 214 -19.09 19.84 -7.54
N ASN A 215 -18.95 20.86 -8.38
CA ASN A 215 -19.03 22.26 -7.96
C ASN A 215 -20.48 22.72 -7.79
N GLU A 216 -21.40 22.34 -8.70
CA GLU A 216 -22.84 22.58 -8.57
C GLU A 216 -23.43 21.97 -7.29
N LEU A 217 -23.00 20.74 -6.93
CA LEU A 217 -23.39 20.08 -5.68
C LEU A 217 -22.89 20.86 -4.45
N LYS A 218 -21.62 21.27 -4.42
CA LYS A 218 -21.06 22.08 -3.32
C LYS A 218 -21.71 23.46 -3.21
N GLU A 219 -22.07 24.07 -4.34
CA GLU A 219 -22.82 25.34 -4.32
C GLU A 219 -24.25 25.14 -3.82
N ALA A 220 -24.92 24.04 -4.22
CA ALA A 220 -26.23 23.68 -3.69
C ALA A 220 -26.19 23.43 -2.18
N GLU A 221 -25.22 22.66 -1.68
CA GLU A 221 -24.97 22.43 -0.25
C GLU A 221 -24.81 23.76 0.50
N ARG A 222 -23.88 24.62 0.05
CA ARG A 222 -23.65 25.96 0.65
C ARG A 222 -24.86 26.90 0.54
N VAL A 223 -25.76 26.68 -0.41
CA VAL A 223 -27.05 27.39 -0.51
C VAL A 223 -28.08 26.83 0.47
N GLN A 224 -28.09 25.52 0.76
CA GLN A 224 -28.95 24.95 1.80
C GLN A 224 -28.45 25.33 3.20
N GLU A 225 -27.15 25.29 3.46
CA GLU A 225 -26.53 25.77 4.71
C GLU A 225 -26.92 27.23 5.00
N LYS A 226 -26.85 28.10 3.99
CA LYS A 226 -27.26 29.51 4.12
C LYS A 226 -28.76 29.69 4.36
N LYS A 227 -29.62 28.74 3.94
CA LYS A 227 -31.06 28.76 4.25
C LYS A 227 -31.31 28.29 5.68
N SER A 228 -30.78 27.14 6.10
CA SER A 228 -31.00 26.64 7.47
C SER A 228 -30.42 27.60 8.51
N PHE A 229 -29.24 28.17 8.26
CA PHE A 229 -28.66 29.24 9.09
C PHE A 229 -29.55 30.49 9.15
N LYS A 230 -30.12 30.92 8.01
CA LYS A 230 -31.09 32.03 7.97
C LYS A 230 -32.38 31.68 8.71
N GLU A 231 -32.86 30.45 8.64
CA GLU A 231 -34.04 29.97 9.34
C GLU A 231 -33.81 29.95 10.86
N VAL A 232 -32.63 29.56 11.34
CA VAL A 232 -32.22 29.68 12.76
C VAL A 232 -32.17 31.14 13.20
N LEU A 233 -31.54 32.03 12.43
CA LEU A 233 -31.53 33.47 12.72
C LEU A 233 -32.94 34.08 12.73
N GLN A 234 -33.84 33.59 11.86
CA GLN A 234 -35.25 33.99 11.87
C GLN A 234 -35.99 33.46 13.10
N GLN A 235 -35.67 32.26 13.59
CA GLN A 235 -36.21 31.70 14.83
C GLN A 235 -35.72 32.51 16.05
N GLN A 236 -34.42 32.75 16.19
CA GLN A 236 -33.84 33.60 17.25
C GLN A 236 -34.45 35.01 17.25
N MET A 237 -34.56 35.66 16.09
CA MET A 237 -35.17 37.00 15.99
C MET A 237 -36.70 37.00 16.25
N MET A 238 -37.40 35.89 15.99
CA MET A 238 -38.81 35.73 16.35
C MET A 238 -39.00 35.41 17.84
N GLU A 239 -38.05 34.72 18.48
CA GLU A 239 -38.03 34.56 19.93
C GLU A 239 -37.74 35.89 20.63
N PHE A 240 -36.71 36.62 20.19
CA PHE A 240 -36.38 37.95 20.72
C PHE A 240 -37.61 38.87 20.75
N LYS A 241 -38.39 38.90 19.66
CA LYS A 241 -39.66 39.66 19.58
C LYS A 241 -40.76 39.17 20.53
N LYS A 242 -40.80 37.87 20.86
CA LYS A 242 -41.70 37.35 21.91
C LYS A 242 -41.25 37.83 23.28
N ARG A 243 -39.95 37.69 23.61
CA ARG A 243 -39.38 38.21 24.87
C ARG A 243 -39.57 39.72 25.02
N GLU A 244 -39.51 40.49 23.94
CA GLU A 244 -39.83 41.93 23.95
C GLU A 244 -41.32 42.23 24.22
N ALA A 245 -42.23 41.38 23.76
CA ALA A 245 -43.66 41.48 24.05
C ALA A 245 -43.96 41.06 25.50
N GLU A 246 -43.41 39.94 25.97
CA GLU A 246 -43.44 39.50 27.36
C GLU A 246 -42.92 40.60 28.31
N ALA A 247 -41.81 41.26 27.95
CA ALA A 247 -41.27 42.40 28.69
C ALA A 247 -42.14 43.66 28.63
N GLN A 248 -43.12 43.77 27.73
CA GLN A 248 -44.18 44.80 27.80
C GLN A 248 -45.34 44.35 28.68
N GLU A 249 -45.70 43.07 28.65
CA GLU A 249 -46.75 42.49 29.51
C GLU A 249 -46.35 42.50 30.98
N PHE A 250 -45.13 42.12 31.33
CA PHE A 250 -44.60 42.24 32.70
C PHE A 250 -44.58 43.70 33.19
N ARG A 251 -44.31 44.68 32.32
CA ARG A 251 -44.39 46.11 32.69
C ARG A 251 -45.83 46.54 32.99
N ARG A 252 -46.82 46.12 32.18
CA ARG A 252 -48.25 46.37 32.48
C ARG A 252 -48.68 45.73 33.80
N GLN A 253 -48.31 44.47 34.03
CA GLN A 253 -48.59 43.76 35.28
C GLN A 253 -47.92 44.44 36.49
N GLN A 254 -46.71 44.96 36.34
CA GLN A 254 -46.01 45.74 37.37
C GLN A 254 -46.72 47.07 37.65
N GLU A 255 -47.13 47.81 36.61
CA GLU A 255 -47.95 49.02 36.76
C GLU A 255 -49.27 48.74 37.47
N ASP A 256 -49.97 47.64 37.15
CA ASP A 256 -51.24 47.27 37.77
C ASP A 256 -51.07 46.82 39.24
N LEU A 257 -50.00 46.10 39.57
CA LEU A 257 -49.64 45.80 40.96
C LEU A 257 -49.26 47.06 41.75
N LEU A 258 -48.62 48.05 41.12
CA LEU A 258 -48.30 49.35 41.74
C LEU A 258 -49.56 50.21 41.95
N LYS A 259 -50.52 50.20 41.02
CA LYS A 259 -51.86 50.80 41.21
C LYS A 259 -52.55 50.17 42.42
N HIS A 260 -52.61 48.83 42.48
CA HIS A 260 -53.19 48.12 43.61
C HIS A 260 -52.46 48.37 44.94
N LYS A 261 -51.15 48.60 44.94
CA LYS A 261 -50.45 49.02 46.15
C LYS A 261 -50.91 50.41 46.59
N TRP A 262 -50.91 51.38 45.67
CA TRP A 262 -51.36 52.75 45.97
C TRP A 262 -52.83 52.80 46.43
N GLU A 263 -53.71 51.99 45.85
CA GLU A 263 -55.10 51.82 46.30
C GLU A 263 -55.19 51.34 47.76
N LEU A 264 -54.33 50.40 48.18
CA LEU A 264 -54.26 49.93 49.57
C LEU A 264 -53.70 51.00 50.50
N ASP A 265 -52.64 51.69 50.09
CA ASP A 265 -52.02 52.78 50.84
C ASP A 265 -53.04 53.92 51.08
N GLN A 266 -53.87 54.27 50.07
CA GLN A 266 -54.99 55.22 50.22
C GLN A 266 -56.11 54.72 51.14
N ILE A 267 -56.47 53.43 51.10
CA ILE A 267 -57.45 52.84 52.03
C ILE A 267 -56.94 52.90 53.47
N GLU A 268 -55.64 52.67 53.68
CA GLU A 268 -54.99 52.76 54.99
C GLU A 268 -55.02 54.21 55.52
N GLU A 269 -54.61 55.20 54.71
CA GLU A 269 -54.74 56.64 55.03
C GLU A 269 -56.19 57.05 55.36
N GLU A 270 -57.18 56.54 54.62
CA GLU A 270 -58.60 56.78 54.90
C GLU A 270 -59.06 56.21 56.25
N GLN A 271 -58.62 55.00 56.63
CA GLN A 271 -58.94 54.42 57.94
C GLN A 271 -58.30 55.24 59.06
N ASP A 272 -57.03 55.61 58.88
CA ASP A 272 -56.23 56.35 59.85
C ASP A 272 -56.80 57.77 60.07
N PHE A 273 -57.31 58.41 59.02
CA PHE A 273 -58.08 59.65 59.11
C PHE A 273 -59.40 59.46 59.88
N LYS A 274 -60.19 58.42 59.54
CA LYS A 274 -61.46 58.10 60.20
C LYS A 274 -61.29 57.72 61.68
N GLU A 275 -60.14 57.19 62.07
CA GLU A 275 -59.77 56.97 63.47
C GLU A 275 -59.43 58.29 64.18
N LYS A 276 -58.54 59.11 63.62
CA LYS A 276 -58.17 60.43 64.18
C LYS A 276 -59.39 61.35 64.34
N GLU A 277 -60.34 61.29 63.42
CA GLU A 277 -61.69 61.89 63.51
C GLU A 277 -62.48 61.43 64.75
N ARG A 278 -62.54 60.12 65.02
CA ARG A 278 -63.27 59.55 66.17
C ARG A 278 -62.60 59.93 67.48
N GLN A 279 -61.27 59.81 67.55
CA GLN A 279 -60.49 60.21 68.74
C GLN A 279 -60.73 61.68 69.10
N LYS A 280 -60.75 62.60 68.12
CA LYS A 280 -61.13 64.01 68.33
C LYS A 280 -62.55 64.17 68.87
N LYS A 281 -63.53 63.42 68.33
CA LYS A 281 -64.93 63.46 68.76
C LYS A 281 -65.11 62.95 70.19
N ASP A 282 -64.39 61.90 70.59
CA ASP A 282 -64.44 61.35 71.95
C ASP A 282 -63.69 62.20 72.99
N LEU A 283 -62.59 62.85 72.62
CA LEU A 283 -61.95 63.90 73.42
C LEU A 283 -62.89 65.10 73.63
N GLY A 284 -63.56 65.57 72.57
CA GLY A 284 -64.56 66.64 72.66
C GLY A 284 -65.71 66.30 73.61
N ARG A 285 -66.22 65.05 73.55
CA ARG A 285 -67.22 64.53 74.50
C ARG A 285 -66.70 64.52 75.95
N ALA A 286 -65.43 64.18 76.17
CA ALA A 286 -64.83 64.19 77.51
C ALA A 286 -64.71 65.62 78.08
N LEU A 287 -64.26 66.59 77.27
CA LEU A 287 -64.19 68.01 77.64
C LEU A 287 -65.57 68.59 77.97
N LEU A 288 -66.60 68.27 77.19
CA LEU A 288 -67.98 68.69 77.47
C LEU A 288 -68.52 68.13 78.81
N ARG A 289 -68.19 66.87 79.16
CA ARG A 289 -68.53 66.31 80.48
C ARG A 289 -67.83 67.04 81.62
N GLN A 290 -66.54 67.35 81.46
CA GLN A 290 -65.77 68.13 82.45
C GLN A 290 -66.34 69.54 82.64
N HIS A 291 -66.65 70.24 81.55
CA HIS A 291 -67.24 71.58 81.60
C HIS A 291 -68.64 71.57 82.23
N LYS A 292 -69.50 70.59 81.90
CA LYS A 292 -70.81 70.41 82.58
C LYS A 292 -70.61 70.21 84.09
N ALA A 293 -69.71 69.33 84.51
CA ALA A 293 -69.42 69.09 85.92
C ALA A 293 -68.89 70.35 86.64
N GLN A 294 -68.05 71.14 85.98
CA GLN A 294 -67.57 72.42 86.53
C GLN A 294 -68.71 73.43 86.71
N MET A 295 -69.63 73.53 85.75
CA MET A 295 -70.78 74.44 85.85
C MET A 295 -71.78 74.00 86.93
N MET A 296 -72.05 72.69 87.08
CA MET A 296 -72.89 72.19 88.18
C MET A 296 -72.30 72.53 89.56
N ARG A 297 -70.97 72.44 89.72
CA ARG A 297 -70.29 72.86 90.96
C ARG A 297 -70.45 74.36 91.23
N LYS A 298 -70.37 75.20 90.19
CA LYS A 298 -70.60 76.65 90.33
C LYS A 298 -72.05 76.98 90.69
N SER A 299 -73.04 76.33 90.07
CA SER A 299 -74.45 76.55 90.42
C SER A 299 -74.77 76.09 91.85
N GLN A 300 -74.15 75.01 92.33
CA GLN A 300 -74.28 74.57 93.72
C GLN A 300 -73.74 75.60 94.72
N VAL A 301 -72.59 76.22 94.44
CA VAL A 301 -72.06 77.32 95.29
C VAL A 301 -73.03 78.51 95.31
N ILE A 302 -73.51 78.96 94.15
CA ILE A 302 -74.46 80.09 94.05
C ILE A 302 -75.80 79.76 94.76
N GLN A 303 -76.26 78.50 94.71
CA GLN A 303 -77.44 78.07 95.46
C GLN A 303 -77.22 78.18 96.98
N ILE A 304 -76.05 77.76 97.49
CA ILE A 304 -75.70 77.88 98.91
C ILE A 304 -75.60 79.35 99.35
N GLU A 305 -75.04 80.22 98.50
CA GLU A 305 -74.99 81.67 98.72
C GLU A 305 -76.40 82.27 98.83
N LEU A 306 -77.27 82.02 97.84
CA LEU A 306 -78.65 82.50 97.82
C LEU A 306 -79.52 81.93 98.96
N GLU A 307 -79.27 80.69 99.40
CA GLU A 307 -79.93 80.14 100.59
C GLU A 307 -79.52 80.85 101.88
N ASN A 308 -78.29 81.35 101.96
CA ASN A 308 -77.81 82.10 103.13
C ASN A 308 -78.34 83.54 103.12
N ASP A 309 -78.39 84.19 101.96
CA ASP A 309 -79.07 85.47 101.78
C ASP A 309 -80.57 85.37 102.11
N LYS A 310 -81.22 84.27 101.71
CA LYS A 310 -82.61 83.98 102.09
C LYS A 310 -82.76 83.87 103.61
N LYS A 311 -81.89 83.11 104.31
CA LYS A 311 -81.92 82.99 105.78
C LYS A 311 -81.72 84.35 106.46
N LEU A 312 -80.87 85.22 105.89
CA LEU A 312 -80.69 86.59 106.37
C LEU A 312 -81.97 87.41 106.22
N LEU A 313 -82.64 87.37 105.07
CA LEU A 313 -83.93 88.04 104.85
C LEU A 313 -85.04 87.49 105.76
N GLU A 314 -85.13 86.18 105.94
CA GLU A 314 -86.05 85.56 106.91
C GLU A 314 -85.77 86.04 108.35
N SER A 315 -84.50 86.25 108.73
CA SER A 315 -84.14 86.80 110.05
C SER A 315 -84.45 88.31 110.23
N LEU A 316 -84.67 89.04 109.13
CA LEU A 316 -85.13 90.44 109.15
C LEU A 316 -86.66 90.49 109.20
N ILE A 317 -87.33 89.69 108.36
CA ILE A 317 -88.79 89.56 108.33
C ILE A 317 -89.33 89.04 109.67
N ALA A 318 -88.60 88.17 110.38
CA ALA A 318 -88.94 87.78 111.74
C ALA A 318 -89.04 88.98 112.69
N LYS A 319 -88.08 89.91 112.64
CA LYS A 319 -88.02 91.12 113.48
C LYS A 319 -89.06 92.16 113.09
N GLU A 320 -89.39 92.28 111.80
CA GLU A 320 -90.53 93.11 111.37
C GLU A 320 -91.86 92.52 111.84
N ASN A 321 -92.04 91.20 111.82
CA ASN A 321 -93.24 90.54 112.35
C ASN A 321 -93.36 90.67 113.87
N GLU A 322 -92.25 90.63 114.62
CA GLU A 322 -92.22 90.97 116.06
C GLU A 322 -92.75 92.39 116.32
N HIS A 323 -92.51 93.34 115.40
CA HIS A 323 -93.08 94.71 115.48
C HIS A 323 -94.57 94.81 115.10
N VAL A 324 -95.14 93.83 114.37
CA VAL A 324 -96.54 93.83 113.91
C VAL A 324 -97.47 93.02 114.83
N ALA A 325 -96.92 92.16 115.71
CA ALA A 325 -97.63 91.20 116.55
C ALA A 325 -98.45 91.77 117.74
N LEU A 326 -99.07 92.95 117.58
CA LEU A 326 -99.80 93.64 118.66
C LEU A 326 -101.34 93.70 118.48
N GLN A 327 -101.91 93.16 117.39
CA GLN A 327 -103.37 93.05 117.22
C GLN A 327 -103.83 91.78 116.46
N SER A 328 -104.97 91.20 116.91
CA SER A 328 -105.84 90.20 116.23
C SER A 328 -105.80 88.71 116.66
N ALA A 329 -105.85 88.43 117.97
CA ALA A 329 -105.95 87.11 118.64
C ALA A 329 -107.13 86.16 118.27
N ARG A 330 -107.83 86.38 117.15
CA ARG A 330 -108.75 85.42 116.50
C ARG A 330 -108.35 85.07 115.06
N GLN A 331 -107.60 85.93 114.36
CA GLN A 331 -106.96 85.54 113.10
C GLN A 331 -105.73 84.66 113.37
N GLU A 332 -105.04 84.89 114.50
CA GLU A 332 -103.85 84.11 114.91
C GLU A 332 -104.08 82.60 115.01
N LYS A 333 -105.22 82.11 115.52
CA LYS A 333 -105.46 80.66 115.63
C LYS A 333 -105.65 80.00 114.27
N ALA A 334 -106.54 80.54 113.44
CA ALA A 334 -106.73 80.04 112.07
C ALA A 334 -105.45 80.18 111.22
N ARG A 335 -104.64 81.23 111.45
CA ARG A 335 -103.30 81.35 110.87
C ARG A 335 -102.35 80.29 111.42
N ALA A 336 -102.31 80.04 112.73
CA ALA A 336 -101.42 79.06 113.35
C ALA A 336 -101.74 77.63 112.87
N ASP A 337 -103.02 77.24 112.83
CA ASP A 337 -103.46 75.94 112.33
C ASP A 337 -103.12 75.78 110.82
N ALA A 338 -103.32 76.84 110.03
CA ALA A 338 -102.94 76.86 108.61
C ALA A 338 -101.42 76.89 108.39
N HIS A 339 -100.65 77.57 109.26
CA HIS A 339 -99.19 77.60 109.23
C HIS A 339 -98.60 76.26 109.65
N TRP A 340 -99.16 75.60 110.67
CA TRP A 340 -98.76 74.27 111.11
C TRP A 340 -99.05 73.23 110.02
N MET A 341 -100.26 73.23 109.45
CA MET A 341 -100.58 72.32 108.34
C MET A 341 -99.77 72.62 107.08
N LYS A 342 -99.49 73.90 106.79
CA LYS A 342 -98.54 74.30 105.75
C LYS A 342 -97.13 73.76 106.02
N GLN A 343 -96.60 73.89 107.24
CA GLN A 343 -95.27 73.39 107.62
C GLN A 343 -95.21 71.87 107.50
N VAL A 344 -96.22 71.14 108.00
CA VAL A 344 -96.30 69.68 107.86
C VAL A 344 -96.33 69.25 106.40
N ILE A 345 -97.07 69.94 105.53
CA ILE A 345 -97.11 69.68 104.08
C ILE A 345 -95.77 70.06 103.41
N GLU A 346 -95.15 71.17 103.79
CA GLU A 346 -93.84 71.59 103.27
C GLU A 346 -92.72 70.61 103.68
N ASP A 347 -92.76 70.05 104.89
CA ASP A 347 -91.82 69.05 105.39
C ASP A 347 -92.06 67.65 104.80
N GLN A 348 -93.32 67.24 104.59
CA GLN A 348 -93.63 66.04 103.82
C GLN A 348 -93.14 66.18 102.36
N LEU A 349 -93.40 67.31 101.71
CA LEU A 349 -92.93 67.59 100.35
C LEU A 349 -91.39 67.68 100.25
N ARG A 350 -90.69 68.10 101.31
CA ARG A 350 -89.22 68.03 101.40
C ARG A 350 -88.73 66.60 101.48
N LEU A 351 -89.37 65.76 102.30
CA LEU A 351 -89.02 64.33 102.46
C LEU A 351 -89.36 63.49 101.23
N GLU A 352 -90.43 63.83 100.50
CA GLU A 352 -90.75 63.20 99.23
C GLU A 352 -89.72 63.61 98.17
N LYS A 353 -89.36 64.90 98.07
CA LYS A 353 -88.30 65.36 97.15
C LYS A 353 -86.92 64.77 97.45
N SER A 354 -86.57 64.52 98.71
CA SER A 354 -85.30 63.83 99.01
C SER A 354 -85.34 62.36 98.58
N ARG A 355 -86.47 61.67 98.77
CA ARG A 355 -86.68 60.29 98.29
C ARG A 355 -86.71 60.21 96.76
N GLU A 356 -87.36 61.16 96.08
CA GLU A 356 -87.34 61.29 94.62
C GLU A 356 -85.90 61.47 94.12
N ALA A 357 -85.12 62.36 94.75
CA ALA A 357 -83.71 62.57 94.41
C ALA A 357 -82.83 61.34 94.71
N GLU A 358 -83.09 60.60 95.79
CA GLU A 358 -82.42 59.33 96.09
C GLU A 358 -82.72 58.25 95.04
N LEU A 359 -83.98 58.13 94.60
CA LEU A 359 -84.39 57.22 93.53
C LEU A 359 -83.80 57.61 92.17
N ASP A 360 -83.85 58.89 91.81
CA ASP A 360 -83.24 59.43 90.59
C ASP A 360 -81.72 59.22 90.57
N MET A 361 -81.04 59.36 91.72
CA MET A 361 -79.62 59.05 91.86
C MET A 361 -79.36 57.56 91.64
N LEU A 362 -80.16 56.66 92.22
CA LEU A 362 -80.02 55.21 92.01
C LEU A 362 -80.24 54.82 90.54
N TYR A 363 -81.27 55.37 89.89
CA TYR A 363 -81.51 55.13 88.45
C TYR A 363 -80.37 55.67 87.57
N GLN A 364 -79.81 56.83 87.89
CA GLN A 364 -78.63 57.37 87.19
C GLN A 364 -77.40 56.47 87.38
N ASP A 365 -77.18 55.95 88.59
CA ASP A 365 -76.05 55.09 88.92
C ASP A 365 -76.15 53.72 88.22
N GLU A 366 -77.35 53.11 88.18
CA GLU A 366 -77.59 51.86 87.46
C GLU A 366 -77.47 52.05 85.94
N ALA A 367 -78.06 53.12 85.40
CA ALA A 367 -77.91 53.48 83.99
C ALA A 367 -76.43 53.72 83.62
N ALA A 368 -75.66 54.39 84.48
CA ALA A 368 -74.22 54.59 84.29
C ALA A 368 -73.44 53.27 84.31
N ARG A 369 -73.74 52.36 85.25
CA ARG A 369 -73.08 51.02 85.31
C ARG A 369 -73.40 50.18 84.07
N VAL A 370 -74.64 50.20 83.59
CA VAL A 370 -75.04 49.50 82.34
C VAL A 370 -74.36 50.15 81.13
N TRP A 371 -74.34 51.48 81.06
CA TRP A 371 -73.65 52.23 80.00
C TRP A 371 -72.16 51.92 79.96
N HIS A 372 -71.47 51.92 81.11
CA HIS A 372 -70.03 51.60 81.19
C HIS A 372 -69.72 50.17 80.75
N LYS A 373 -70.56 49.18 81.10
CA LYS A 373 -70.44 47.80 80.58
C LYS A 373 -70.57 47.78 79.06
N ARG A 374 -71.61 48.42 78.52
CA ARG A 374 -71.89 48.41 77.07
C ARG A 374 -70.84 49.17 76.26
N GLN A 375 -70.31 50.26 76.81
CA GLN A 375 -69.18 51.00 76.26
C GLN A 375 -67.92 50.11 76.16
N ALA A 376 -67.59 49.36 77.22
CA ALA A 376 -66.44 48.45 77.23
C ALA A 376 -66.62 47.23 76.30
N GLU A 377 -67.85 46.77 76.08
CA GLU A 377 -68.17 45.78 75.04
C GLU A 377 -67.93 46.35 73.63
N TRP A 378 -68.45 47.55 73.35
CA TRP A 378 -68.24 48.23 72.07
C TRP A 378 -66.78 48.59 71.79
N GLU A 379 -66.00 48.92 72.81
CA GLU A 379 -64.55 49.17 72.68
C GLU A 379 -63.81 47.88 72.32
N LYS A 380 -64.12 46.75 72.95
CA LYS A 380 -63.58 45.42 72.57
C LYS A 380 -64.00 45.00 71.16
N GLU A 381 -65.26 45.20 70.77
CA GLU A 381 -65.71 44.97 69.40
C GLU A 381 -64.98 45.87 68.39
N ARG A 382 -64.74 47.15 68.74
CA ARG A 382 -64.01 48.11 67.89
C ARG A 382 -62.58 47.65 67.68
N GLU A 383 -61.86 47.34 68.75
CA GLU A 383 -60.48 46.85 68.65
C GLU A 383 -60.37 45.54 67.87
N ALA A 384 -61.31 44.60 68.06
CA ALA A 384 -61.34 43.36 67.28
C ALA A 384 -61.55 43.62 65.78
N ARG A 385 -62.43 44.56 65.42
CA ARG A 385 -62.62 45.01 64.03
C ARG A 385 -61.39 45.76 63.48
N GLN A 386 -60.70 46.56 64.30
CA GLN A 386 -59.46 47.25 63.92
C GLN A 386 -58.32 46.26 63.65
N ARG A 387 -58.11 45.27 64.54
CA ARG A 387 -57.12 44.19 64.36
C ARG A 387 -57.38 43.40 63.07
N LEU A 388 -58.61 42.93 62.87
CA LEU A 388 -59.01 42.19 61.66
C LEU A 388 -58.81 43.04 60.38
N MET A 389 -59.14 44.33 60.41
CA MET A 389 -58.90 45.23 59.27
C MET A 389 -57.41 45.38 58.95
N ALA A 390 -56.56 45.53 59.98
CA ALA A 390 -55.11 45.58 59.80
C ALA A 390 -54.54 44.25 59.27
N GLU A 391 -55.00 43.10 59.79
CA GLU A 391 -54.62 41.78 59.30
C GLU A 391 -55.00 41.57 57.82
N VAL A 392 -56.18 42.06 57.40
CA VAL A 392 -56.63 42.02 56.00
C VAL A 392 -55.82 42.95 55.10
N LEU A 393 -55.46 44.16 55.55
CA LEU A 393 -54.63 45.09 54.78
C LEU A 393 -53.19 44.57 54.65
N LEU A 394 -52.57 44.15 55.76
CA LEU A 394 -51.21 43.59 55.79
C LEU A 394 -51.09 42.35 54.91
N SER A 395 -51.97 41.35 55.08
CA SER A 395 -51.93 40.14 54.25
C SER A 395 -52.20 40.42 52.77
N ARG A 396 -52.89 41.53 52.43
CA ARG A 396 -53.07 41.98 51.05
C ARG A 396 -51.86 42.74 50.50
N GLN A 397 -51.19 43.56 51.32
CA GLN A 397 -49.90 44.19 50.98
C GLN A 397 -48.81 43.12 50.80
N GLU A 398 -48.78 42.07 51.61
CA GLU A 398 -47.92 40.89 51.45
C GLU A 398 -48.19 40.15 50.13
N GLN A 399 -49.45 39.91 49.77
CA GLN A 399 -49.80 39.33 48.46
C GLN A 399 -49.32 40.19 47.27
N VAL A 400 -49.47 41.51 47.34
CA VAL A 400 -49.05 42.41 46.26
C VAL A 400 -47.53 42.48 46.18
N THR A 401 -46.83 42.57 47.30
CA THR A 401 -45.35 42.61 47.33
C THR A 401 -44.69 41.27 47.01
N ALA A 402 -45.32 40.14 47.35
CA ALA A 402 -44.89 38.82 46.87
C ALA A 402 -44.99 38.73 45.34
N ARG A 403 -46.15 39.11 44.76
CA ARG A 403 -46.34 39.13 43.30
C ARG A 403 -45.37 40.06 42.58
N LEU A 404 -45.04 41.22 43.15
CA LEU A 404 -44.02 42.12 42.61
C LEU A 404 -42.64 41.43 42.59
N ARG A 405 -42.22 40.77 43.68
CA ARG A 405 -40.94 40.02 43.73
C ARG A 405 -40.87 38.84 42.78
N ASP A 406 -41.99 38.12 42.62
CA ASP A 406 -42.05 36.97 41.70
C ASP A 406 -42.01 37.45 40.23
N LEU A 407 -42.63 38.59 39.93
CA LEU A 407 -42.54 39.27 38.63
C LEU A 407 -41.15 39.88 38.37
N GLU A 408 -40.49 40.43 39.40
CA GLU A 408 -39.10 40.90 39.32
C GLU A 408 -38.16 39.76 38.91
N ARG A 409 -38.28 38.57 39.52
CA ARG A 409 -37.51 37.37 39.09
C ARG A 409 -37.81 36.97 37.65
N GLN A 410 -39.08 36.99 37.23
CA GLN A 410 -39.45 36.69 35.83
C GLN A 410 -38.91 37.71 34.83
N GLN A 411 -38.80 38.99 35.22
CA GLN A 411 -38.09 40.00 34.43
C GLN A 411 -36.59 39.71 34.37
N GLU A 412 -35.94 39.39 35.50
CA GLU A 412 -34.51 39.03 35.55
C GLU A 412 -34.19 37.79 34.69
N GLU A 413 -34.97 36.72 34.81
CA GLU A 413 -34.85 35.50 34.00
C GLU A 413 -35.02 35.81 32.50
N SER A 414 -36.06 36.57 32.11
CA SER A 414 -36.28 36.91 30.71
C SER A 414 -35.19 37.86 30.15
N LEU A 415 -34.64 38.75 30.99
CA LEU A 415 -33.49 39.59 30.63
C LEU A 415 -32.22 38.76 30.41
N GLN A 416 -31.92 37.77 31.26
CA GLN A 416 -30.76 36.89 31.11
C GLN A 416 -30.81 36.12 29.77
N HIS A 417 -31.92 35.44 29.48
CA HIS A 417 -32.11 34.74 28.20
C HIS A 417 -32.03 35.69 26.99
N ARG A 418 -32.54 36.92 27.12
CA ARG A 418 -32.46 37.93 26.06
C ARG A 418 -31.01 38.40 25.84
N GLU A 419 -30.20 38.54 26.89
CA GLU A 419 -28.79 38.82 26.75
C GLU A 419 -28.02 37.66 26.12
N GLU A 420 -28.37 36.41 26.44
CA GLU A 420 -27.76 35.21 25.82
C GLU A 420 -28.04 35.18 24.31
N LEU A 421 -29.29 35.39 23.89
CA LEU A 421 -29.65 35.52 22.47
C LEU A 421 -28.90 36.67 21.76
N VAL A 422 -28.70 37.81 22.43
CA VAL A 422 -27.87 38.90 21.89
C VAL A 422 -26.41 38.49 21.75
N LYS A 423 -25.82 37.84 22.76
CA LYS A 423 -24.43 37.35 22.73
C LYS A 423 -24.24 36.31 21.61
N GLU A 424 -25.19 35.41 21.39
CA GLU A 424 -25.18 34.48 20.25
C GLU A 424 -25.21 35.23 18.91
N MET A 425 -26.15 36.17 18.72
CA MET A 425 -26.27 36.96 17.50
C MET A 425 -25.02 37.81 17.23
N GLU A 426 -24.42 38.42 18.25
CA GLU A 426 -23.18 39.19 18.14
C GLU A 426 -21.98 38.30 17.77
N LEU A 427 -21.85 37.11 18.37
CA LEU A 427 -20.80 36.15 18.02
C LEU A 427 -20.94 35.69 16.57
N VAL A 428 -22.16 35.38 16.13
CA VAL A 428 -22.46 35.01 14.73
C VAL A 428 -22.16 36.16 13.77
N GLN A 429 -22.48 37.41 14.15
CA GLN A 429 -22.15 38.59 13.36
C GLN A 429 -20.62 38.83 13.27
N GLN A 430 -19.87 38.60 14.35
CA GLN A 430 -18.41 38.70 14.34
C GLN A 430 -17.76 37.60 13.49
N MET A 431 -18.26 36.37 13.55
CA MET A 431 -17.72 35.26 12.74
C MET A 431 -17.98 35.48 11.25
N THR A 432 -19.20 35.86 10.87
CA THR A 432 -19.52 36.19 9.47
C THR A 432 -18.72 37.39 8.94
N GLN A 433 -18.45 38.41 9.75
CA GLN A 433 -17.54 39.51 9.38
C GLN A 433 -16.09 39.05 9.16
N ARG A 434 -15.57 38.14 10.02
CA ARG A 434 -14.22 37.56 9.85
C ARG A 434 -14.13 36.75 8.58
N GLU A 435 -15.11 35.90 8.31
CA GLU A 435 -15.18 35.12 7.06
C GLU A 435 -15.24 36.04 5.83
N ASP A 436 -16.04 37.11 5.85
CA ASP A 436 -16.10 38.06 4.73
C ASP A 436 -14.76 38.78 4.50
N ASP A 437 -14.05 39.17 5.57
CA ASP A 437 -12.73 39.81 5.46
C ASP A 437 -11.61 38.84 5.04
N GLU A 438 -11.65 37.57 5.46
CA GLU A 438 -10.75 36.54 4.94
C GLU A 438 -11.06 36.23 3.47
N ASN A 439 -12.33 36.13 3.08
CA ASN A 439 -12.74 36.00 1.68
C ASN A 439 -12.31 37.21 0.83
N ARG A 440 -12.33 38.43 1.37
CA ARG A 440 -11.79 39.64 0.73
C ARG A 440 -10.27 39.55 0.57
N ARG A 441 -9.54 39.17 1.62
CA ARG A 441 -8.07 38.98 1.57
C ARG A 441 -7.67 37.94 0.52
N ASN A 442 -8.34 36.78 0.51
CA ASN A 442 -8.08 35.69 -0.43
C ASN A 442 -8.40 36.08 -1.89
N LYS A 443 -9.44 36.89 -2.12
CA LYS A 443 -9.70 37.49 -3.44
C LYS A 443 -8.59 38.49 -3.85
N MET A 444 -8.09 39.29 -2.92
CA MET A 444 -7.01 40.25 -3.18
C MET A 444 -5.66 39.56 -3.45
N THR A 445 -5.28 38.53 -2.69
CA THR A 445 -4.04 37.76 -2.97
C THR A 445 -4.12 37.11 -4.34
N THR A 446 -5.19 36.35 -4.60
CA THR A 446 -5.46 35.70 -5.90
C THR A 446 -5.42 36.71 -7.06
N LYS A 447 -6.02 37.89 -6.89
CA LYS A 447 -5.93 38.99 -7.87
C LYS A 447 -4.47 39.41 -8.08
N THR A 448 -3.71 39.72 -7.04
CA THR A 448 -2.32 40.16 -7.18
C THR A 448 -1.41 39.09 -7.78
N ASP A 449 -1.69 37.80 -7.54
CA ASP A 449 -0.92 36.70 -8.11
C ASP A 449 -1.24 36.47 -9.59
N LEU A 450 -2.50 36.65 -10.00
CA LEU A 450 -2.89 36.72 -11.41
C LEU A 450 -2.28 37.95 -12.11
N GLU A 451 -2.25 39.11 -11.46
CA GLU A 451 -1.60 40.32 -11.99
C GLU A 451 -0.08 40.11 -12.18
N LYS A 452 0.61 39.44 -11.24
CA LYS A 452 2.01 39.01 -11.41
C LYS A 452 2.18 38.02 -12.57
N GLN A 453 1.31 37.02 -12.71
CA GLN A 453 1.37 36.06 -13.83
C GLN A 453 1.16 36.73 -15.19
N ILE A 454 0.27 37.73 -15.26
CA ILE A 454 0.06 38.53 -16.48
C ILE A 454 1.31 39.38 -16.77
N GLN A 455 1.91 40.01 -15.76
CA GLN A 455 3.14 40.78 -15.90
C GLN A 455 4.32 39.93 -16.39
N THR A 456 4.61 38.80 -15.74
CA THR A 456 5.70 37.91 -16.15
C THR A 456 5.49 37.33 -17.56
N ARG A 457 4.25 37.05 -17.96
CA ARG A 457 3.92 36.65 -19.35
C ARG A 457 4.18 37.78 -20.35
N GLN A 458 3.80 39.02 -20.02
CA GLN A 458 4.06 40.19 -20.86
C GLN A 458 5.56 40.50 -20.96
N GLU A 459 6.33 40.28 -19.90
CA GLU A 459 7.79 40.40 -19.89
C GLU A 459 8.45 39.32 -20.76
N GLN A 460 8.01 38.06 -20.66
CA GLN A 460 8.45 36.99 -21.55
C GLN A 460 8.12 37.28 -23.02
N GLU A 461 6.91 37.78 -23.31
CA GLU A 461 6.54 38.18 -24.67
C GLU A 461 7.36 39.36 -25.21
N LYS A 462 7.73 40.34 -24.38
CA LYS A 462 8.63 41.44 -24.77
C LYS A 462 10.02 40.91 -25.07
N HIS A 463 10.60 40.14 -24.15
CA HIS A 463 11.92 39.53 -24.31
C HIS A 463 12.02 38.62 -25.54
N LEU A 464 10.96 37.86 -25.86
CA LEU A 464 10.90 37.07 -27.10
C LEU A 464 10.80 37.95 -28.37
N LYS A 465 10.11 39.08 -28.32
CA LYS A 465 10.07 40.06 -29.42
C LYS A 465 11.42 40.79 -29.59
N GLU A 466 12.08 41.12 -28.49
CA GLU A 466 13.44 41.69 -28.48
C GLU A 466 14.46 40.69 -29.06
N GLN A 467 14.42 39.42 -28.66
CA GLN A 467 15.24 38.37 -29.26
C GLN A 467 14.94 38.11 -30.74
N LEU A 468 13.69 38.26 -31.18
CA LEU A 468 13.33 38.15 -32.59
C LEU A 468 13.84 39.35 -33.40
N ASN A 469 13.71 40.57 -32.86
CA ASN A 469 14.23 41.78 -33.50
C ASN A 469 15.76 41.73 -33.64
N LEU A 470 16.48 41.33 -32.58
CA LEU A 470 17.95 41.18 -32.63
C LEU A 470 18.39 40.15 -33.67
N LYS A 471 17.62 39.07 -33.87
CA LYS A 471 17.87 38.13 -34.98
C LYS A 471 17.61 38.79 -36.33
N LEU A 472 16.49 39.49 -36.50
CA LEU A 472 16.17 40.25 -37.72
C LEU A 472 17.06 41.49 -37.94
N GLU A 473 17.97 41.80 -37.03
CA GLU A 473 19.04 42.79 -37.20
C GLU A 473 20.32 42.08 -37.64
N VAL A 474 20.72 40.99 -37.00
CA VAL A 474 21.85 40.14 -37.45
C VAL A 474 21.60 39.53 -38.84
N ASP A 475 20.39 39.04 -39.13
CA ASP A 475 20.00 38.50 -40.43
C ASP A 475 20.18 39.57 -41.55
N LYS A 476 19.99 40.86 -41.22
CA LYS A 476 20.22 41.98 -42.16
C LYS A 476 21.68 42.37 -42.25
N GLU A 477 22.43 42.35 -41.14
CA GLU A 477 23.88 42.57 -41.17
C GLU A 477 24.55 41.49 -42.03
N GLU A 478 24.11 40.23 -41.95
CA GLU A 478 24.55 39.13 -42.84
C GLU A 478 24.09 39.34 -44.30
N GLU A 479 22.88 39.85 -44.57
CA GLU A 479 22.44 40.21 -45.93
C GLU A 479 23.23 41.41 -46.51
N GLU A 480 23.54 42.44 -45.73
CA GLU A 480 24.31 43.61 -46.14
C GLU A 480 25.79 43.26 -46.39
N ASP A 481 26.43 42.46 -45.51
CA ASP A 481 27.78 41.91 -45.73
C ASP A 481 27.82 41.03 -46.99
N TYR A 482 26.77 40.23 -47.25
CA TYR A 482 26.65 39.42 -48.46
C TYR A 482 26.48 40.29 -49.72
N GLU A 483 25.67 41.35 -49.67
CA GLU A 483 25.57 42.32 -50.76
C GLU A 483 26.90 43.03 -51.03
N ASP A 484 27.64 43.47 -50.00
CA ASP A 484 28.94 44.12 -50.18
C ASP A 484 30.02 43.16 -50.69
N LEU A 485 29.98 41.89 -50.29
CA LEU A 485 30.79 40.83 -50.92
C LEU A 485 30.44 40.67 -52.40
N LEU A 486 29.15 40.70 -52.75
CA LEU A 486 28.66 40.61 -54.13
C LEU A 486 29.06 41.84 -54.96
N ARG A 487 29.03 43.05 -54.37
CA ARG A 487 29.52 44.29 -54.99
C ARG A 487 31.03 44.21 -55.25
N GLN A 488 31.82 43.80 -54.26
CA GLN A 488 33.28 43.60 -54.42
C GLN A 488 33.61 42.55 -55.50
N GLU A 489 32.91 41.41 -55.54
CA GLU A 489 33.20 40.37 -56.53
C GLU A 489 32.66 40.73 -57.93
N THR A 490 31.56 41.49 -58.04
CA THR A 490 31.12 42.05 -59.34
C THR A 490 32.04 43.17 -59.85
N GLU A 491 32.65 43.96 -58.97
CA GLU A 491 33.72 44.90 -59.36
C GLU A 491 35.00 44.18 -59.79
N ARG A 492 35.42 43.12 -59.07
CA ARG A 492 36.52 42.24 -59.50
C ARG A 492 36.22 41.60 -60.87
N LEU A 493 34.99 41.16 -61.12
CA LEU A 493 34.56 40.62 -62.43
C LEU A 493 34.56 41.70 -63.53
N ARG A 494 34.15 42.94 -63.23
CA ARG A 494 34.25 44.08 -64.16
C ARG A 494 35.70 44.41 -64.51
N LEU A 495 36.61 44.41 -63.53
CA LEU A 495 38.03 44.69 -63.72
C LEU A 495 38.79 43.55 -64.42
N ARG A 496 38.44 42.29 -64.14
CA ARG A 496 39.09 41.10 -64.69
C ARG A 496 38.53 40.68 -66.06
N GLY A 497 37.32 41.13 -66.39
CA GLY A 497 36.59 40.75 -67.60
C GLY A 497 36.00 39.34 -67.53
N TYR A 498 35.03 39.07 -68.42
CA TYR A 498 34.45 37.74 -68.54
C TYR A 498 35.45 36.75 -69.15
N THR A 499 36.04 35.90 -68.33
CA THR A 499 36.81 34.73 -68.79
C THR A 499 35.86 33.58 -69.10
N PRO A 500 35.74 33.12 -70.36
CA PRO A 500 34.93 31.94 -70.67
C PRO A 500 35.49 30.72 -69.91
N ARG A 501 34.63 29.96 -69.21
CA ARG A 501 35.03 28.69 -68.60
C ARG A 501 35.50 27.73 -69.70
N GLN A 502 36.81 27.55 -69.83
CA GLN A 502 37.39 26.56 -70.74
C GLN A 502 36.94 25.16 -70.31
N HIS A 503 35.97 24.60 -71.02
CA HIS A 503 35.56 23.20 -70.87
C HIS A 503 36.60 22.32 -71.58
N GLY A 504 37.79 22.25 -71.00
CA GLY A 504 38.92 21.49 -71.52
C GLY A 504 38.54 20.03 -71.69
N ARG A 505 38.49 19.58 -72.95
CA ARG A 505 38.14 18.20 -73.33
C ARG A 505 39.26 17.26 -72.85
N ARG A 506 39.11 16.74 -71.61
CA ARG A 506 40.08 15.82 -71.00
C ARG A 506 40.34 14.64 -71.94
N GLN A 507 41.51 14.59 -72.56
CA GLN A 507 42.01 13.38 -73.19
C GLN A 507 42.44 12.43 -72.07
N ALA A 508 41.76 11.29 -71.95
CA ALA A 508 42.12 10.25 -71.00
C ALA A 508 43.11 9.29 -71.66
N TRP A 509 44.42 9.55 -71.51
CA TRP A 509 45.51 8.59 -71.74
C TRP A 509 46.77 8.97 -70.95
N ASN A 510 46.83 8.46 -69.71
CA ASN A 510 48.02 7.91 -69.01
C ASN A 510 47.62 7.57 -67.57
#